data_AF-A0A090TPY6-F1
#
_entry.id   AF-A0A090TPY6-F1
#
_cell.length_a   1.000
_cell.length_b   1.000
_cell.length_c   1.000
_cell.angle_alpha   90.00
_cell.angle_beta   90.00
_cell.angle_gamma   90.00
#
_symmetry.space_group_name_H-M   'P 1'
#
loop_
_entity.id
_entity.type
_entity.pdbx_description
1 polymer ?
#
loop_
_entity_poly.entity_id
_entity_poly.type
_entity_poly.pdbx_seq_one_letter_code
_entity_poly.pdbx_strand_id
1 'polypeptide(L)'
;MPVRSGVSNFLANLDEPFSAVNNVVMGNGSKALDHFNRFWINSTLGLLGFIDIASAAGIEKHDKKEFGDAIGHYGVGTGPYFMVPGYGPIILREGADVVDGLYPPISFLNFWASLGKWALEGMEKRALVVSQEATLERSPDPYALTRDIYIQRQNYNAEVVSDKVDEEQEAYIDDYLDSFDE
;
A
#
# COMPACT_ATOMS: atom_id res chain seq x y z
N MET A 1 -13.03 -3.06 -16.48
CA MET A 1 -13.16 -4.33 -17.26
C MET A 1 -13.19 -5.49 -16.28
N PRO A 2 -14.15 -6.42 -16.37
CA PRO A 2 -14.34 -7.48 -15.38
C PRO A 2 -13.09 -8.32 -15.08
N VAL A 3 -12.30 -8.67 -16.12
CA VAL A 3 -11.05 -9.44 -15.95
C VAL A 3 -9.99 -8.65 -15.17
N ARG A 4 -9.77 -7.37 -15.51
CA ARG A 4 -8.83 -6.49 -14.80
C ARG A 4 -9.17 -6.40 -13.31
N SER A 5 -10.44 -6.11 -13.00
CA SER A 5 -10.91 -6.01 -11.62
C SER A 5 -10.79 -7.34 -10.88
N GLY A 6 -11.10 -8.47 -11.53
CA GLY A 6 -10.95 -9.79 -10.92
C GLY A 6 -9.51 -10.15 -10.59
N VAL A 7 -8.56 -9.85 -11.48
CA VAL A 7 -7.12 -10.04 -11.21
C VAL A 7 -6.66 -9.12 -10.08
N SER A 8 -7.04 -7.85 -10.08
CA SER A 8 -6.71 -6.91 -9.00
C SER A 8 -7.25 -7.38 -7.64
N ASN A 9 -8.48 -7.91 -7.60
CA ASN A 9 -9.06 -8.48 -6.39
C ASN A 9 -8.30 -9.72 -5.92
N PHE A 10 -7.95 -10.63 -6.83
CA PHE A 10 -7.19 -11.83 -6.50
C PHE A 10 -5.82 -11.48 -5.89
N LEU A 11 -5.10 -10.53 -6.49
CA LEU A 11 -3.79 -10.09 -5.98
C LEU A 11 -3.91 -9.41 -4.62
N ALA A 12 -4.89 -8.53 -4.45
CA ALA A 12 -5.18 -7.90 -3.15
C ALA A 12 -5.58 -8.93 -2.08
N ASN A 13 -6.32 -9.99 -2.45
CA ASN A 13 -6.70 -11.06 -1.54
C ASN A 13 -5.48 -11.85 -1.00
N LEU A 14 -4.37 -11.92 -1.76
CA LEU A 14 -3.13 -12.53 -1.27
C LEU A 14 -2.47 -11.71 -0.16
N ASP A 15 -2.77 -10.41 -0.08
CA ASP A 15 -2.19 -9.49 0.90
C ASP A 15 -2.99 -9.40 2.20
N GLU A 16 -4.26 -9.81 2.17
CA GLU A 16 -5.16 -9.78 3.32
C GLU A 16 -4.61 -10.55 4.54
N PRO A 17 -3.98 -11.74 4.42
CA PRO A 17 -3.49 -12.49 5.57
C PRO A 17 -2.36 -11.80 6.33
N PHE A 18 -1.34 -11.28 5.63
CA PHE A 18 -0.27 -10.56 6.32
C PHE A 18 -0.74 -9.19 6.82
N SER A 19 -1.66 -8.54 6.11
CA SER A 19 -2.29 -7.32 6.61
C SER A 19 -3.07 -7.56 7.90
N ALA A 20 -3.77 -8.70 8.02
CA ALA A 20 -4.42 -9.09 9.26
C ALA A 20 -3.40 -9.30 10.40
N VAL A 21 -2.31 -10.01 10.14
CA VAL A 21 -1.23 -10.26 11.13
C VAL A 21 -0.60 -8.93 11.59
N ASN A 22 -0.23 -8.05 10.67
CA ASN A 22 0.39 -6.77 11.02
C ASN A 22 -0.57 -5.84 11.75
N ASN A 23 -1.86 -5.82 11.39
CA ASN A 23 -2.86 -5.10 12.19
C ASN A 23 -2.99 -5.66 13.62
N VAL A 24 -2.88 -6.98 13.82
CA VAL A 24 -2.81 -7.56 15.19
C VAL A 24 -1.58 -7.05 15.92
N VAL A 25 -0.41 -7.04 15.27
CA VAL A 25 0.85 -6.53 15.86
C VAL A 25 0.75 -5.06 16.24
N MET A 26 0.08 -4.24 15.42
CA MET A 26 -0.17 -2.81 15.67
C MET A 26 -1.30 -2.56 16.69
N GLY A 27 -1.99 -3.59 17.18
CA GLY A 27 -3.12 -3.43 18.12
C GLY A 27 -4.45 -3.04 17.47
N ASN A 28 -4.53 -3.03 16.14
CA ASN A 28 -5.70 -2.67 15.33
C ASN A 28 -6.66 -3.86 15.14
N GLY A 29 -7.24 -4.35 16.24
CA GLY A 29 -8.06 -5.57 16.26
C GLY A 29 -9.26 -5.56 15.30
N SER A 30 -9.95 -4.43 15.15
CA SER A 30 -11.08 -4.32 14.20
C SER A 30 -10.62 -4.49 12.75
N LYS A 31 -9.58 -3.76 12.35
CA LYS A 31 -9.00 -3.84 10.99
C LYS A 31 -8.46 -5.25 10.71
N ALA A 32 -7.84 -5.87 11.72
CA ALA A 32 -7.34 -7.25 11.60
C ALA A 32 -8.48 -8.25 11.31
N LEU A 33 -9.61 -8.12 12.00
CA LEU A 33 -10.78 -8.96 11.76
C LEU A 33 -11.38 -8.73 10.38
N ASP A 34 -11.42 -7.48 9.91
CA ASP A 34 -11.89 -7.17 8.56
C ASP A 34 -10.99 -7.83 7.51
N HIS A 35 -9.67 -7.64 7.56
CA HIS A 35 -8.73 -8.32 6.64
C HIS A 35 -8.87 -9.85 6.69
N PHE A 36 -8.97 -10.44 7.88
CA PHE A 36 -9.18 -11.88 8.03
C PHE A 36 -10.48 -12.35 7.36
N ASN A 37 -11.60 -11.68 7.64
CA ASN A 37 -12.89 -12.04 7.08
C ASN A 37 -12.94 -11.81 5.57
N ARG A 38 -12.29 -10.73 5.07
CA ARG A 38 -12.14 -10.50 3.63
C ARG A 38 -11.42 -11.65 2.98
N PHE A 39 -10.26 -12.06 3.50
CA PHE A 39 -9.53 -13.22 2.98
C PHE A 39 -10.40 -14.48 2.99
N TRP A 40 -11.04 -14.77 4.12
CA TRP A 40 -11.83 -16.00 4.29
C TRP A 40 -13.01 -16.05 3.33
N ILE A 41 -13.82 -14.98 3.25
CA ILE A 41 -15.00 -14.91 2.39
C ILE A 41 -14.60 -14.90 0.92
N ASN A 42 -13.66 -14.03 0.53
CA ASN A 42 -13.27 -13.89 -0.88
C ASN A 42 -12.57 -15.17 -1.39
N SER A 43 -11.78 -15.83 -0.54
CA SER A 43 -11.14 -17.09 -0.93
C SER A 43 -12.14 -18.25 -1.08
N THR A 44 -13.15 -18.33 -0.22
CA THR A 44 -14.10 -19.45 -0.20
C THR A 44 -15.30 -19.26 -1.12
N LEU A 45 -15.90 -18.07 -1.11
CA LEU A 45 -17.12 -17.74 -1.87
C LEU A 45 -16.81 -16.89 -3.11
N GLY A 46 -15.71 -16.14 -3.09
CA GLY A 46 -15.31 -15.21 -4.14
C GLY A 46 -14.39 -15.81 -5.20
N LEU A 47 -14.44 -17.13 -5.43
CA LEU A 47 -13.54 -17.84 -6.34
C LEU A 47 -12.06 -17.53 -6.06
N LEU A 48 -11.54 -17.91 -4.88
CA LEU A 48 -10.14 -17.65 -4.47
C LEU A 48 -9.72 -16.17 -4.45
N GLY A 49 -10.69 -15.23 -4.43
CA GLY A 49 -10.44 -13.80 -4.40
C GLY A 49 -10.67 -13.07 -5.73
N PHE A 50 -11.04 -13.77 -6.80
CA PHE A 50 -11.39 -13.10 -8.07
C PHE A 50 -12.67 -12.23 -7.95
N ILE A 51 -13.55 -12.54 -7.01
CA ILE A 51 -14.79 -11.80 -6.74
C ILE A 51 -14.76 -11.28 -5.31
N ASP A 52 -14.95 -9.98 -5.12
CA ASP A 52 -14.98 -9.34 -3.80
C ASP A 52 -16.37 -9.45 -3.15
N ILE A 53 -16.66 -10.64 -2.63
CA ILE A 53 -17.91 -10.95 -1.91
C ILE A 53 -17.94 -10.26 -0.53
N ALA A 54 -16.78 -10.10 0.12
CA ALA A 54 -16.68 -9.47 1.42
C ALA A 54 -17.18 -8.02 1.40
N SER A 55 -16.82 -7.24 0.38
CA SER A 55 -17.36 -5.88 0.20
C SER A 55 -18.87 -5.89 -0.02
N ALA A 56 -19.41 -6.86 -0.78
CA ALA A 56 -20.86 -7.00 -0.96
C ALA A 56 -21.58 -7.40 0.35
N ALA A 57 -20.87 -8.05 1.28
CA ALA A 57 -21.33 -8.37 2.62
C ALA A 57 -21.16 -7.22 3.63
N GLY A 58 -20.67 -6.05 3.19
CA GLY A 58 -20.51 -4.86 4.03
C GLY A 58 -19.22 -4.83 4.87
N ILE A 59 -18.25 -5.69 4.57
CA ILE A 59 -16.94 -5.68 5.24
C ILE A 59 -16.07 -4.59 4.60
N GLU A 60 -15.66 -3.62 5.40
CA GLU A 60 -14.85 -2.49 4.96
C GLU A 60 -13.49 -2.95 4.40
N LYS A 61 -13.03 -2.29 3.33
CA LYS A 61 -11.70 -2.53 2.76
C LYS A 61 -10.72 -1.53 3.35
N HIS A 62 -9.66 -2.03 3.96
CA HIS A 62 -8.59 -1.23 4.57
C HIS A 62 -7.33 -1.21 3.70
N ASP A 63 -6.46 -0.24 3.95
CA ASP A 63 -5.12 -0.22 3.38
C ASP A 63 -4.30 -1.44 3.83
N LYS A 64 -3.49 -1.96 2.92
CA LYS A 64 -2.52 -3.02 3.18
C LYS A 64 -1.59 -2.62 4.32
N LYS A 65 -1.28 -3.55 5.22
CA LYS A 65 -0.32 -3.35 6.32
C LYS A 65 0.82 -4.35 6.21
N GLU A 66 2.05 -3.85 6.14
CA GLU A 66 3.27 -4.65 6.04
C GLU A 66 4.06 -4.60 7.35
N PHE A 67 5.00 -5.51 7.53
CA PHE A 67 5.79 -5.61 8.75
C PHE A 67 6.62 -4.34 9.02
N GLY A 68 7.06 -3.67 7.97
CA GLY A 68 7.69 -2.36 7.98
C GLY A 68 6.78 -1.28 8.57
N ASP A 69 5.47 -1.34 8.32
CA ASP A 69 4.48 -0.46 8.96
C ASP A 69 4.36 -0.79 10.45
N ALA A 70 4.32 -2.08 10.79
CA ALA A 70 4.19 -2.54 12.16
C ALA A 70 5.38 -2.08 13.03
N ILE A 71 6.62 -2.22 12.56
CA ILE A 71 7.78 -1.70 13.30
C ILE A 71 7.83 -0.17 13.28
N GLY A 72 7.28 0.46 12.23
CA GLY A 72 7.10 1.90 12.14
C GLY A 72 6.16 2.45 13.22
N HIS A 73 5.06 1.73 13.47
CA HIS A 73 4.10 2.02 14.53
C HIS A 73 4.76 2.04 15.92
N TYR A 74 5.79 1.20 16.12
CA TYR A 74 6.60 1.16 17.34
C TYR A 74 7.83 2.06 17.31
N GLY A 75 7.87 3.06 16.41
CA GLY A 75 8.87 4.13 16.42
C GLY A 75 10.13 3.85 15.62
N VAL A 76 10.20 2.76 14.84
CA VAL A 76 11.29 2.58 13.88
C VAL A 76 11.11 3.57 12.73
N GLY A 77 12.04 4.53 12.63
CA GLY A 77 12.04 5.53 11.56
C GLY A 77 12.18 4.91 10.16
N THR A 78 11.83 5.67 9.13
CA THR A 78 11.86 5.20 7.74
C THR A 78 13.26 4.80 7.26
N GLY A 79 14.29 5.45 7.81
CA GLY A 79 15.66 5.36 7.30
C GLY A 79 15.84 6.08 5.96
N PRO A 80 16.95 5.82 5.25
CA PRO A 80 17.20 6.42 3.94
C PRO A 80 16.12 6.07 2.90
N TYR A 81 15.81 7.05 2.06
CA TYR A 81 14.98 6.89 0.87
C TYR A 81 15.86 6.61 -0.36
N PHE A 82 15.41 5.72 -1.23
CA PHE A 82 16.06 5.43 -2.52
C PHE A 82 15.03 5.43 -3.65
N MET A 83 15.41 6.00 -4.79
CA MET A 83 14.68 5.87 -6.04
C MET A 83 15.37 4.83 -6.92
N VAL A 84 14.83 3.62 -6.98
CA VAL A 84 15.45 2.48 -7.67
C VAL A 84 14.99 2.43 -9.13
N PRO A 85 15.90 2.41 -10.13
CA PRO A 85 15.53 2.31 -11.54
C PRO A 85 14.65 1.08 -11.83
N GLY A 86 13.49 1.31 -12.46
CA GLY A 86 12.52 0.26 -12.82
C GLY A 86 11.63 -0.25 -11.68
N TYR A 87 11.99 0.01 -10.41
CA TYR A 87 11.19 -0.36 -9.24
C TYR A 87 10.41 0.83 -8.67
N GLY A 88 11.06 1.98 -8.53
CA GLY A 88 10.49 3.20 -7.97
C GLY A 88 10.99 3.53 -6.56
N PRO A 89 10.22 4.31 -5.78
CA PRO A 89 10.59 4.73 -4.44
C PRO A 89 10.62 3.55 -3.44
N ILE A 90 11.59 3.54 -2.53
CA ILE A 90 11.66 2.65 -1.37
C ILE A 90 12.26 3.39 -0.16
N ILE A 91 11.92 2.96 1.05
CA ILE A 91 12.64 3.32 2.28
C ILE A 91 13.30 2.08 2.91
N LEU A 92 14.39 2.28 3.67
CA LEU A 92 15.12 1.18 4.29
C LEU A 92 14.24 0.29 5.20
N ARG A 93 13.26 0.88 5.89
CA ARG A 93 12.34 0.17 6.78
C ARG A 93 11.52 -0.91 6.07
N GLU A 94 11.12 -0.68 4.82
CA GLU A 94 10.39 -1.67 4.00
C GLU A 94 11.22 -2.93 3.72
N GLY A 95 12.55 -2.88 3.88
CA GLY A 95 13.37 -4.09 3.83
C GLY A 95 12.96 -5.16 4.86
N ALA A 96 12.26 -4.75 5.93
CA ALA A 96 11.73 -5.66 6.94
C ALA A 96 10.48 -6.44 6.46
N ASP A 97 9.82 -6.00 5.38
CA ASP A 97 8.62 -6.65 4.81
C ASP A 97 8.90 -8.07 4.30
N VAL A 98 10.18 -8.46 4.18
CA VAL A 98 10.59 -9.84 3.96
C VAL A 98 9.95 -10.83 4.95
N VAL A 99 9.62 -10.37 6.16
CA VAL A 99 8.95 -11.17 7.20
C VAL A 99 7.56 -11.63 6.74
N ASP A 100 6.83 -10.79 6.00
CA ASP A 100 5.49 -11.14 5.49
C ASP A 100 5.53 -12.23 4.43
N GLY A 101 6.67 -12.39 3.76
CA GLY A 101 6.91 -13.48 2.81
C GLY A 101 7.20 -14.85 3.45
N LEU A 102 7.36 -14.92 4.78
CA LEU A 102 7.75 -16.15 5.48
C LEU A 102 6.58 -17.08 5.81
N TYR A 103 5.35 -16.63 5.66
CA TYR A 103 4.14 -17.40 5.96
C TYR A 103 3.11 -17.38 4.83
N PRO A 104 2.15 -18.35 4.81
CA PRO A 104 1.16 -18.45 3.77
C PRO A 104 0.23 -17.23 3.69
N PRO A 105 -0.30 -16.90 2.49
CA PRO A 105 -0.11 -17.61 1.22
C PRO A 105 1.13 -17.15 0.45
N ILE A 106 1.74 -16.01 0.82
CA ILE A 106 2.87 -15.43 0.08
C ILE A 106 4.07 -16.39 0.06
N SER A 107 4.30 -17.14 1.15
CA SER A 107 5.36 -18.16 1.21
C SER A 107 5.23 -19.29 0.17
N PHE A 108 4.07 -19.44 -0.48
CA PHE A 108 3.88 -20.44 -1.55
C PHE A 108 4.28 -19.92 -2.94
N LEU A 109 4.49 -18.60 -3.09
CA LEU A 109 4.88 -18.01 -4.35
C LEU A 109 6.38 -18.26 -4.60
N ASN A 110 6.69 -18.86 -5.76
CA ASN A 110 8.06 -18.87 -6.24
C ASN A 110 8.44 -17.51 -6.83
N PHE A 111 9.72 -17.32 -7.14
CA PHE A 111 10.24 -16.07 -7.70
C PHE A 111 9.41 -15.54 -8.89
N TRP A 112 9.05 -16.40 -9.84
CA TRP A 112 8.30 -15.98 -11.03
C TRP A 112 6.87 -15.56 -10.72
N ALA A 113 6.22 -16.23 -9.76
CA ALA A 113 4.90 -15.86 -9.30
C ALA A 113 4.93 -14.52 -8.53
N SER A 114 5.92 -14.31 -7.67
CA SER A 114 6.11 -13.04 -6.95
C SER A 114 6.42 -11.89 -7.91
N LEU A 115 7.26 -12.12 -8.92
CA LEU A 115 7.54 -11.14 -9.97
C LEU A 115 6.28 -10.81 -10.78
N GLY A 116 5.46 -11.82 -11.10
CA GLY A 116 4.17 -11.64 -11.77
C GLY A 116 3.19 -10.81 -10.94
N LYS A 117 3.07 -11.09 -9.63
CA LYS A 117 2.27 -10.29 -8.69
C LYS A 117 2.71 -8.83 -8.70
N TRP A 118 4.01 -8.58 -8.48
CA TRP A 118 4.59 -7.23 -8.48
C TRP A 118 4.31 -6.49 -9.80
N ALA A 119 4.52 -7.14 -10.95
CA ALA A 119 4.31 -6.52 -12.25
C ALA A 119 2.84 -6.16 -12.50
N LEU A 120 1.91 -7.08 -12.19
CA LEU A 120 0.47 -6.84 -12.37
C LEU A 120 -0.06 -5.76 -11.43
N GLU A 121 0.39 -5.75 -10.17
CA GLU A 121 0.04 -4.69 -9.21
C GLU A 121 0.62 -3.34 -9.63
N GLY A 122 1.87 -3.30 -10.11
CA GLY A 122 2.49 -2.10 -10.63
C GLY A 122 1.73 -1.52 -11.83
N MET A 123 1.33 -2.39 -12.76
CA MET A 123 0.49 -1.99 -13.90
C MET A 123 -0.87 -1.45 -13.46
N GLU A 124 -1.53 -2.11 -12.49
CA GLU A 124 -2.81 -1.66 -11.95
C GLU A 124 -2.67 -0.30 -11.26
N LYS A 125 -1.68 -0.13 -10.38
CA LYS A 125 -1.38 1.15 -9.73
C LYS A 125 -1.10 2.25 -10.75
N ARG A 126 -0.27 1.98 -11.76
CA ARG A 126 0.02 2.93 -12.84
C ARG A 126 -1.24 3.33 -13.60
N ALA A 127 -2.10 2.37 -13.91
CA ALA A 127 -3.37 2.65 -14.59
C ALA A 127 -4.33 3.52 -13.75
N LEU A 128 -4.24 3.46 -12.42
CA LEU A 128 -5.05 4.28 -11.51
C LEU A 128 -4.54 5.72 -11.39
N VAL A 129 -3.24 5.95 -11.52
CA VAL A 129 -2.62 7.28 -11.33
C VAL A 129 -2.20 7.96 -12.64
N VAL A 130 -2.37 7.33 -13.80
CA VAL A 130 -1.96 7.90 -15.10
C VAL A 130 -2.62 9.25 -15.40
N SER A 131 -3.86 9.46 -14.94
CA SER A 131 -4.56 10.75 -15.13
C SER A 131 -3.97 11.87 -14.27
N GLN A 132 -3.22 11.54 -13.22
CA GLN A 132 -2.58 12.49 -12.30
C GLN A 132 -1.12 12.77 -12.71
N GLU A 133 -0.64 12.18 -13.80
CA GLU A 133 0.74 12.36 -14.25
C GLU A 133 1.06 13.81 -14.64
N ALA A 134 0.12 14.47 -15.33
CA ALA A 134 0.28 15.86 -15.73
C ALA A 134 0.40 16.81 -14.52
N THR A 135 -0.21 16.46 -13.39
CA THR A 135 -0.05 17.17 -12.11
C THR A 135 1.41 17.08 -11.69
N LEU A 136 1.93 15.85 -11.51
CA LEU A 136 3.32 15.60 -11.11
C LEU A 136 4.35 16.25 -12.03
N GLU A 137 4.14 16.21 -13.35
CA GLU A 137 5.06 16.79 -14.36
C GLU A 137 5.12 18.32 -14.31
N ARG A 138 4.06 18.99 -13.83
CA ARG A 138 4.03 20.45 -13.65
C ARG A 138 4.68 20.92 -12.35
N SER A 139 5.03 20.00 -11.45
CA SER A 139 5.72 20.35 -10.21
C SER A 139 7.10 20.95 -10.50
N PRO A 140 7.50 22.03 -9.81
CA PRO A 140 8.86 22.58 -9.87
C PRO A 140 9.96 21.54 -9.58
N ASP A 141 9.70 20.60 -8.66
CA ASP A 141 10.58 19.47 -8.35
C ASP A 141 9.76 18.18 -8.22
N PRO A 142 9.57 17.42 -9.31
CA PRO A 142 8.83 16.17 -9.29
C PRO A 142 9.48 15.09 -8.42
N TYR A 143 10.81 15.14 -8.25
CA TYR A 143 11.53 14.16 -7.44
C TYR A 143 11.27 14.38 -5.96
N ALA A 144 11.42 15.63 -5.47
CA ALA A 144 11.13 15.97 -4.09
C ALA A 144 9.66 15.68 -3.75
N LEU A 145 8.73 16.11 -4.61
CA LEU A 145 7.30 15.86 -4.41
C LEU A 145 6.97 14.36 -4.32
N THR A 146 7.54 13.54 -5.22
CA THR A 146 7.34 12.08 -5.19
C THR A 146 7.86 11.47 -3.89
N ARG A 147 9.08 11.85 -3.47
CA ARG A 147 9.70 11.37 -2.22
C ARG A 147 8.82 11.71 -1.02
N ASP A 148 8.33 12.94 -0.96
CA ASP A 148 7.62 13.46 0.20
C ASP A 148 6.23 12.80 0.32
N ILE A 149 5.48 12.68 -0.78
CA ILE A 149 4.22 11.92 -0.84
C ILE A 149 4.45 10.45 -0.45
N TYR A 150 5.54 9.85 -0.92
CA TYR A 150 5.86 8.45 -0.60
C TYR A 150 6.08 8.25 0.90
N ILE A 151 6.92 9.09 1.51
CA ILE A 151 7.21 9.03 2.96
C ILE A 151 5.95 9.32 3.77
N GLN A 152 5.14 10.31 3.36
CA GLN A 152 3.87 10.63 4.02
C GLN A 152 2.93 9.42 4.01
N ARG A 153 2.81 8.72 2.87
CA ARG A 153 2.01 7.50 2.78
C ARG A 153 2.54 6.38 3.68
N GLN A 154 3.85 6.18 3.75
CA GLN A 154 4.43 5.16 4.64
C GLN A 154 4.26 5.50 6.12
N ASN A 155 4.31 6.78 6.49
CA ASN A 155 4.02 7.21 7.86
C ASN A 155 2.54 7.08 8.21
N TYR A 156 1.64 7.40 7.27
CA TYR A 156 0.21 7.16 7.41
C TYR A 156 -0.09 5.66 7.61
N ASN A 157 0.53 4.78 6.82
CA ASN A 157 0.35 3.34 6.97
C ASN A 157 0.85 2.82 8.33
N ALA A 158 1.99 3.31 8.79
CA ALA A 158 2.53 3.00 10.11
C ALA A 158 1.77 3.68 11.28
N GLU A 159 0.75 4.50 10.99
CA GLU A 159 0.00 5.29 11.97
C GLU A 159 0.92 6.15 12.86
N VAL A 160 2.01 6.65 12.25
CA VAL A 160 2.94 7.56 12.90
C VAL A 160 2.26 8.92 13.00
N VAL A 161 1.88 9.29 14.22
CA VAL A 161 1.42 10.65 14.52
C VAL A 161 2.65 11.54 14.58
N SER A 162 2.84 12.38 13.55
CA SER A 162 3.86 13.41 13.58
C SER A 162 3.32 14.61 14.36
N ASP A 163 3.86 14.87 15.55
CA ASP A 163 3.61 16.14 16.28
C ASP A 163 4.31 17.34 15.62
N LYS A 164 5.15 17.10 14.61
CA LYS A 164 5.90 18.12 13.89
C LYS A 164 5.51 18.10 12.42
N VAL A 165 4.49 18.88 12.11
CA VAL A 165 4.24 19.32 10.75
C VAL A 165 5.43 20.20 10.33
N ASP A 166 6.05 19.87 9.19
CA ASP A 166 6.94 20.81 8.53
C ASP A 166 6.04 21.83 7.82
N GLU A 167 5.79 22.97 8.48
CA GLU A 167 4.86 24.00 8.00
C GLU A 167 5.26 24.54 6.62
N GLU A 168 6.56 24.58 6.30
CA GLU A 168 7.03 25.01 4.98
C GLU A 168 6.67 23.96 3.91
N GLN A 169 6.75 22.69 4.26
CA GLN A 169 6.43 21.58 3.36
C GLN A 169 4.92 21.42 3.15
N GLU A 170 4.11 21.53 4.21
CA GLU A 170 2.65 21.53 4.09
C GLU A 170 2.16 22.73 3.28
N ALA A 171 2.65 23.94 3.56
CA ALA A 171 2.29 25.13 2.80
C ALA A 171 2.65 25.01 1.31
N TYR A 172 3.79 24.38 0.98
CA TYR A 172 4.16 24.11 -0.40
C TYR A 172 3.21 23.12 -1.10
N ILE A 173 2.83 22.04 -0.40
CA ILE A 173 1.89 21.05 -0.95
C ILE A 173 0.51 21.68 -1.15
N ASP A 174 0.02 22.46 -0.19
CA ASP A 174 -1.28 23.13 -0.26
C ASP A 174 -1.33 24.16 -1.39
N ASP A 175 -0.34 25.07 -1.49
CA ASP A 175 -0.25 26.06 -2.57
C ASP A 175 -0.18 25.39 -3.96
N TYR A 176 0.54 24.28 -4.04
CA TYR A 176 0.59 23.47 -5.24
C TYR A 176 -0.76 22.83 -5.57
N LEU A 177 -1.47 22.24 -4.61
CA LEU A 177 -2.78 21.62 -4.83
C LEU A 177 -3.83 22.67 -5.26
N ASP A 178 -3.84 23.84 -4.62
CA ASP A 178 -4.75 24.94 -4.95
C ASP A 178 -4.52 25.48 -6.37
N SER A 179 -3.28 25.42 -6.88
CA SER A 179 -2.96 25.82 -8.26
C SER A 179 -3.65 24.98 -9.35
N PHE A 180 -4.27 23.86 -9.00
CA PHE A 180 -5.03 23.01 -9.92
C PHE A 180 -6.53 23.29 -9.95
N ASP A 181 -7.06 24.05 -8.98
CA ASP A 181 -8.48 24.42 -8.89
C ASP A 181 -8.79 25.77 -9.61
N GLU A 182 -7.76 26.49 -10.10
CA GLU A 182 -7.85 27.64 -11.02
C GLU A 182 -7.74 27.25 -12.52
#